data_AF-A0AAE1Y1Q4-F1
#
_entry.id   AF-A0AAE1Y1Q4-F1
#
_cell.length_a   1.000
_cell.length_b   1.000
_cell.length_c   1.000
_cell.angle_alpha   90.00
_cell.angle_beta   90.00
_cell.angle_gamma   90.00
#
_symmetry.space_group_name_H-M   'P 1'
#
loop_
_entity.id
_entity.type
_entity.pdbx_description
1 polymer ?
#
loop_
_entity_poly.entity_id
_entity_poly.type
_entity_poly.pdbx_seq_one_letter_code
_entity_poly.pdbx_strand_id
1 'polypeptide(L)'
;MNWGIATHIENKIVLFRDMEMDKAWHGWGATVRILVAINVNEPLKRALNISTTMGDEHTVYFTYKRLPNFCYLYGRLGHIDKYCETRFVEGFLDPGPDMPYGSWLCTPLPVRGRPHYSG
;
A
#
# COMPACT_ATOMS: atom_id res chain seq x y z
N MET A 1 -0.17 -19.25 -8.13
CA MET A 1 -0.33 -18.13 -9.10
C MET A 1 0.36 -18.50 -10.40
N ASN A 2 -0.26 -18.21 -11.55
CA ASN A 2 0.38 -18.32 -12.87
C ASN A 2 1.60 -17.37 -12.89
N TRP A 3 2.79 -17.88 -13.22
CA TRP A 3 4.06 -17.13 -13.21
C TRP A 3 3.96 -15.75 -13.90
N GLY A 4 3.11 -15.64 -14.94
CA GLY A 4 2.90 -14.38 -15.67
C GLY A 4 2.40 -13.19 -14.85
N ILE A 5 1.67 -13.39 -13.74
CA ILE A 5 1.22 -12.25 -12.91
C ILE A 5 2.38 -11.68 -12.08
N ALA A 6 3.28 -12.53 -11.57
CA ALA A 6 4.45 -12.09 -10.82
C ALA A 6 5.39 -11.24 -11.70
N THR A 7 5.67 -11.68 -12.93
CA THR A 7 6.48 -10.93 -13.91
C THR A 7 5.85 -9.58 -14.29
N HIS A 8 4.51 -9.50 -14.33
CA HIS A 8 3.82 -8.25 -14.66
C HIS A 8 3.86 -7.22 -13.51
N ILE A 9 3.92 -7.70 -12.26
CA ILE A 9 4.12 -6.88 -11.06
C ILE A 9 5.56 -6.34 -11.03
N GLU A 10 6.54 -7.18 -11.35
CA GLU A 10 7.96 -6.84 -11.38
C GLU A 10 8.28 -5.65 -12.31
N ASN A 11 7.65 -5.57 -13.49
CA ASN A 11 7.90 -4.50 -14.46
C ASN A 11 7.17 -3.17 -14.15
N LYS A 12 6.16 -3.17 -13.27
CA LYS A 12 5.37 -1.97 -12.93
C LYS A 12 5.70 -1.38 -11.55
N ILE A 13 6.38 -2.14 -10.68
CA ILE A 13 6.79 -1.69 -9.35
C ILE A 13 8.30 -1.47 -9.33
N VAL A 14 8.73 -0.33 -8.80
CA VAL A 14 10.13 0.11 -8.81
C VAL A 14 10.98 -0.89 -8.03
N LEU A 15 11.89 -1.57 -8.72
CA LEU A 15 12.89 -2.52 -8.21
C LEU A 15 12.33 -3.55 -7.23
N PHE A 16 11.76 -4.62 -7.78
CA PHE A 16 11.46 -5.85 -7.06
C PHE A 16 12.74 -6.52 -6.55
N ARG A 17 12.81 -6.84 -5.25
CA ARG A 17 13.94 -7.56 -4.65
C ARG A 17 13.61 -8.98 -4.22
N ASP A 18 12.41 -9.22 -3.69
CA ASP A 18 12.02 -10.51 -3.11
C ASP A 18 10.49 -10.63 -3.02
N MET A 19 9.95 -11.84 -3.04
CA MET A 19 8.53 -12.16 -2.90
C MET A 19 8.31 -13.32 -1.93
N GLU A 20 7.58 -13.05 -0.86
CA GLU A 20 7.07 -14.04 0.08
C GLU A 20 5.56 -14.20 -0.13
N MET A 21 5.11 -15.42 -0.44
CA MET A 21 3.69 -15.76 -0.55
C MET A 21 3.22 -16.45 0.73
N ASP A 22 2.08 -16.02 1.27
CA ASP A 22 1.42 -16.76 2.35
C ASP A 22 0.83 -18.08 1.80
N LYS A 23 1.04 -19.19 2.51
CA LYS A 23 0.69 -20.56 2.06
C LYS A 23 -0.80 -20.88 2.19
N ALA A 24 -1.61 -19.99 2.74
CA ALA A 24 -3.07 -20.13 2.86
C ALA A 24 -3.79 -19.86 1.53
N TRP A 25 -3.52 -20.67 0.50
CA TRP A 25 -4.11 -20.55 -0.85
C TRP A 25 -5.57 -21.04 -0.94
N HIS A 26 -6.09 -21.69 0.10
CA HIS A 26 -7.40 -22.35 0.07
C HIS A 26 -8.57 -21.46 0.54
N GLY A 27 -8.37 -20.16 0.72
CA GLY A 27 -9.44 -19.24 1.11
C GLY A 27 -9.04 -17.80 0.86
N TRP A 28 -10.03 -16.98 0.50
CA TRP A 28 -9.97 -15.52 0.39
C TRP A 28 -9.01 -14.91 1.44
N GLY A 29 -7.83 -14.47 1.03
CA GLY A 29 -6.82 -13.99 1.98
C GLY A 29 -5.35 -14.15 1.61
N ALA A 30 -5.02 -14.71 0.43
CA ALA A 30 -3.63 -14.78 -0.01
C ALA A 30 -3.06 -13.37 -0.24
N THR A 31 -2.18 -12.92 0.65
CA THR A 31 -1.40 -11.69 0.47
C THR A 31 -0.01 -12.03 -0.04
N VAL A 32 0.49 -11.24 -0.98
CA VAL A 32 1.86 -11.32 -1.45
C VAL A 32 2.65 -10.19 -0.80
N ARG A 33 3.79 -10.52 -0.20
CA ARG A 33 4.71 -9.53 0.35
C ARG A 33 5.89 -9.42 -0.57
N ILE A 34 6.18 -8.21 -1.00
CA ILE A 34 7.34 -7.93 -1.83
C ILE A 34 8.23 -6.89 -1.15
N LEU A 35 9.55 -7.06 -1.30
CA LEU A 35 10.51 -6.03 -0.94
C LEU A 35 10.78 -5.18 -2.17
N VAL A 36 10.55 -3.87 -2.05
CA VAL A 36 10.68 -2.92 -3.15
C VAL A 36 11.47 -1.69 -2.72
N ALA A 37 12.17 -1.06 -3.65
CA ALA A 37 12.72 0.27 -3.44
C ALA A 37 11.61 1.30 -3.70
N ILE A 38 11.37 2.18 -2.73
CA ILE A 38 10.40 3.27 -2.89
C ILE A 38 11.13 4.59 -3.10
N ASN A 39 10.69 5.38 -4.07
CA ASN A 39 11.13 6.76 -4.21
C ASN A 39 10.43 7.61 -3.16
N VAL A 40 11.17 8.07 -2.15
CA VAL A 40 10.61 8.89 -1.05
C VAL A 40 10.08 10.25 -1.51
N ASN A 41 10.48 10.70 -2.71
CA ASN A 41 10.00 11.94 -3.30
C ASN A 41 8.69 11.79 -4.06
N GLU A 42 8.22 10.57 -4.27
CA GLU A 42 6.95 10.29 -4.93
C GLU A 42 5.89 9.87 -3.91
N PRO A 43 4.60 10.10 -4.21
CA PRO A 43 3.52 9.54 -3.42
C PRO A 43 3.58 8.00 -3.37
N LEU A 44 3.23 7.43 -2.22
CA LEU A 44 3.07 5.99 -2.09
C LEU A 44 2.04 5.46 -3.09
N LYS A 45 2.35 4.35 -3.76
CA LYS A 45 1.37 3.67 -4.61
C LYS A 45 0.26 3.09 -3.74
N ARG A 46 -1.00 3.33 -4.11
CA ARG A 46 -2.19 2.85 -3.37
C ARG A 46 -2.75 1.55 -3.97
N ALA A 47 -2.71 1.46 -5.30
CA ALA A 47 -3.14 0.30 -6.03
C ALA A 47 -2.37 0.17 -7.36
N LEU A 48 -2.47 -1.00 -7.98
CA LEU A 48 -1.95 -1.31 -9.29
C LEU A 48 -2.98 -2.11 -10.08
N ASN A 49 -3.35 -1.61 -11.26
CA ASN A 49 -4.15 -2.38 -12.21
C ASN A 49 -3.25 -3.31 -13.03
N ILE A 50 -3.60 -4.59 -13.01
CA ILE A 50 -2.90 -5.67 -13.70
C ILE A 50 -3.90 -6.30 -14.67
N SER A 51 -3.51 -6.40 -15.93
CA SER A 51 -4.24 -7.18 -16.92
C SER A 51 -3.61 -8.56 -17.05
N THR A 52 -4.44 -9.60 -17.07
CA THR A 52 -3.99 -10.97 -17.36
C THR A 52 -3.83 -11.15 -18.87
N THR A 53 -3.10 -12.18 -19.29
CA THR A 53 -3.00 -12.56 -20.70
C THR A 53 -4.34 -12.98 -21.30
N MET A 54 -5.35 -13.25 -20.47
CA MET A 54 -6.72 -13.58 -20.90
C MET A 54 -7.62 -12.34 -20.99
N GLY A 55 -7.10 -11.15 -20.70
CA GLY A 55 -7.83 -9.88 -20.79
C GLY A 55 -8.56 -9.46 -19.51
N ASP A 56 -8.46 -10.25 -18.43
CA ASP A 56 -9.07 -9.88 -17.15
C ASP A 56 -8.29 -8.73 -16.49
N GLU A 57 -9.00 -7.73 -15.98
CA GLU A 57 -8.40 -6.64 -15.20
C GLU A 57 -8.58 -6.87 -13.69
N HIS A 58 -7.49 -6.75 -12.96
CA HIS A 58 -7.46 -6.87 -11.51
C HIS A 58 -6.78 -5.66 -10.87
N THR A 59 -7.40 -5.08 -9.86
CA THR A 59 -6.78 -4.04 -9.02
C THR A 59 -6.17 -4.69 -7.78
N VAL A 60 -4.85 -4.57 -7.65
CA VAL A 60 -4.11 -4.98 -6.46
C VAL A 60 -3.93 -3.76 -5.56
N TYR A 61 -4.43 -3.82 -4.33
CA TYR A 61 -4.24 -2.77 -3.33
C TYR A 61 -2.96 -3.00 -2.52
N PHE A 62 -2.23 -1.93 -2.25
CA PHE A 62 -0.98 -2.00 -1.50
C PHE A 62 -1.19 -1.68 -0.02
N THR A 63 -0.48 -2.42 0.82
CA THR A 63 -0.17 -2.01 2.20
C THR A 63 1.33 -2.12 2.41
N TYR A 64 1.87 -1.27 3.28
CA TYR A 64 3.29 -1.14 3.53
C TYR A 64 3.61 -1.58 4.96
N LYS A 65 4.57 -2.48 5.09
CA LYS A 65 5.17 -2.82 6.39
C LYS A 65 6.21 -1.78 6.77
N ARG A 66 6.26 -1.45 8.07
CA ARG A 66 7.23 -0.50 8.64
C ARG A 66 7.17 0.87 7.96
N LEU A 67 5.98 1.29 7.52
CA LEU A 67 5.76 2.58 6.89
C LEU A 67 6.00 3.70 7.91
N PRO A 68 7.00 4.58 7.71
CA PRO A 68 7.20 5.75 8.58
C PRO A 68 6.04 6.74 8.45
N ASN A 69 6.08 7.81 9.24
CA ASN A 69 5.14 8.92 9.08
C ASN A 69 5.17 9.45 7.64
N PHE A 70 3.97 9.62 7.09
CA PHE A 70 3.74 10.09 5.74
C PHE A 70 2.54 11.03 5.73
N CYS A 71 2.43 11.84 4.70
CA CYS A 71 1.37 12.82 4.59
C CYS A 71 0.10 12.23 4.02
N TYR A 72 -1.02 12.47 4.69
CA TYR A 72 -2.31 11.96 4.24
C TYR A 72 -2.89 12.74 3.04
N LEU A 73 -2.37 13.95 2.77
CA LEU A 73 -2.73 14.75 1.59
C LEU A 73 -1.98 14.31 0.33
N TYR A 74 -0.68 14.02 0.44
CA TYR A 74 0.20 13.81 -0.72
C TYR A 74 0.85 12.43 -0.78
N GLY A 75 0.77 11.63 0.28
CA GLY A 75 1.32 10.28 0.29
C GLY A 75 2.85 10.19 0.31
N ARG A 76 3.62 11.28 0.42
CA ARG A 76 5.10 11.21 0.49
C ARG A 76 5.60 10.97 1.91
N LEU A 77 6.74 10.30 2.02
CA LEU A 77 7.41 10.03 3.29
C LEU A 77 8.13 11.27 3.85
N GLY A 78 8.35 11.29 5.17
CA GLY A 78 9.19 12.30 5.83
C GLY A 78 8.55 13.67 6.00
N HIS A 79 7.26 13.80 5.68
CA HIS A 79 6.49 15.01 5.96
C HIS A 79 5.11 14.63 6.51
N ILE A 80 4.55 15.50 7.34
CA ILE A 80 3.20 15.33 7.91
C ILE A 80 2.23 16.29 7.24
N ASP A 81 0.98 15.88 7.16
CA ASP A 81 -0.13 16.60 6.52
C ASP A 81 -0.33 18.02 7.06
N LYS A 82 -0.09 18.24 8.37
CA LYS A 82 -0.19 19.56 9.01
C LYS A 82 0.79 20.60 8.47
N TYR A 83 1.93 20.17 7.93
CA TYR A 83 2.96 21.05 7.38
C TYR A 83 3.13 20.85 5.87
N CYS A 84 2.12 20.29 5.21
CA CYS A 84 2.15 20.08 3.77
C CYS A 84 2.01 21.42 3.05
N GLU A 85 2.98 21.75 2.19
CA GLU A 85 3.04 23.00 1.42
C GLU A 85 1.77 23.27 0.61
N THR A 86 1.10 22.21 0.13
CA THR A 86 -0.14 22.30 -0.63
C THR A 86 -1.26 22.98 0.14
N ARG A 87 -1.28 22.90 1.47
CA ARG A 87 -2.28 23.62 2.29
C ARG A 87 -2.19 25.14 2.12
N PHE A 88 -1.06 25.66 1.65
CA PHE A 88 -0.81 27.09 1.46
C PHE A 88 -0.92 27.53 -0.01
N VAL A 89 -1.26 26.62 -0.92
CA VAL A 89 -1.50 26.95 -2.33
C VAL A 89 -2.87 27.61 -2.47
N GLU A 90 -2.95 28.71 -3.25
CA GLU A 90 -4.21 29.38 -3.51
C GLU A 90 -5.24 28.42 -4.15
N GLY A 91 -6.47 28.47 -3.64
CA GLY A 91 -7.54 27.58 -4.11
C GLY A 91 -7.47 26.15 -3.59
N PHE A 92 -6.59 25.84 -2.63
CA PHE A 92 -6.59 24.53 -1.97
C PHE A 92 -7.93 24.26 -1.27
N LEU A 93 -8.57 23.15 -1.65
CA LEU A 93 -9.75 22.62 -0.98
C LEU A 93 -9.31 21.55 0.01
N ASP A 94 -9.52 21.79 1.30
CA ASP A 94 -9.21 20.80 2.33
C ASP A 94 -10.16 19.59 2.18
N PRO A 95 -9.63 18.38 1.93
CA PRO A 95 -10.46 17.17 1.84
C PRO A 95 -11.10 16.78 3.18
N GLY A 96 -10.69 17.38 4.30
CA GLY A 96 -11.28 17.11 5.62
C GLY A 96 -11.13 15.64 6.01
N PRO A 97 -12.23 14.90 6.27
CA PRO A 97 -12.16 13.49 6.59
C PRO A 97 -11.81 12.59 5.39
N ASP A 98 -12.05 13.04 4.16
CA ASP A 98 -11.90 12.26 2.93
C ASP A 98 -10.46 12.35 2.37
N MET A 99 -9.49 12.16 3.26
CA MET A 99 -8.07 12.21 2.92
C MET A 99 -7.72 11.16 1.84
N PRO A 100 -6.93 11.53 0.81
CA PRO A 100 -6.58 10.62 -0.29
C PRO A 100 -5.67 9.46 0.15
N TYR A 101 -5.00 9.60 1.28
CA TYR A 101 -4.21 8.56 1.92
C TYR A 101 -4.58 8.44 3.40
N GLY A 102 -4.31 7.29 4.01
CA GLY A 102 -4.61 7.06 5.42
C GLY A 102 -3.92 5.84 6.01
N SER A 103 -4.20 5.58 7.29
CA SER A 103 -3.59 4.48 8.05
C SER A 103 -3.85 3.10 7.46
N TRP A 104 -4.85 2.97 6.57
CA TRP A 104 -5.12 1.75 5.81
C TRP A 104 -3.97 1.35 4.86
N LEU A 105 -3.05 2.26 4.54
CA LEU A 105 -1.80 1.93 3.83
C LEU A 105 -0.76 1.29 4.74
N CYS A 106 -0.86 1.46 6.06
CA CYS A 106 -0.03 0.73 6.99
C CYS A 106 -0.57 -0.69 7.10
N THR A 107 0.27 -1.70 6.88
CA THR A 107 -0.15 -3.08 7.12
C THR A 107 -0.60 -3.20 8.58
N PRO A 108 -1.83 -3.67 8.86
CA PRO A 108 -2.25 -3.89 10.24
C PRO A 108 -1.26 -4.85 10.91
N LEU A 109 -0.77 -4.46 12.10
CA LEU A 109 0.08 -5.35 12.88
C LEU A 109 -0.66 -6.68 13.07
N PRO A 110 0.02 -7.85 12.94
CA PRO A 110 -0.61 -9.10 13.31
C PRO A 110 -1.13 -8.94 14.73
N VAL A 111 -2.43 -9.19 14.93
CA VAL A 111 -3.06 -9.14 16.24
C VAL A 111 -2.31 -10.14 17.12
N ARG A 112 -1.34 -9.69 17.91
CA ARG A 112 -0.81 -10.47 19.01
C ARG A 112 -2.01 -10.70 19.92
N GLY A 113 -2.40 -11.96 20.08
CA GLY A 113 -3.63 -12.37 20.73
C GLY A 113 -3.94 -11.53 21.97
N ARG A 114 -5.15 -10.97 22.02
CA ARG A 114 -5.63 -10.37 23.27
C ARG A 114 -5.61 -11.48 24.34
N PRO A 115 -5.04 -11.27 25.53
CA PRO A 115 -5.29 -12.18 26.64
C PRO A 115 -6.79 -12.16 26.89
N HIS A 116 -7.41 -13.33 26.78
CA HIS A 116 -8.81 -13.52 27.14
C HIS A 116 -8.88 -13.48 28.67
N TYR A 117 -9.27 -12.34 29.24
CA TYR A 117 -9.67 -12.29 30.65
C TYR A 117 -11.13 -12.72 30.71
N SER A 118 -11.36 -13.96 31.11
CA SER A 118 -12.69 -14.47 31.45
C SER A 118 -13.09 -13.90 32.81
N GLY A 119 -14.16 -13.11 32.83
CA GLY A 119 -14.92 -12.79 34.04
C GLY A 119 -16.13 -13.70 34.14
#